data_AF-A0A7S2V5Y7-F1
#
_entry.id   AF-A0A7S2V5Y7-F1
#
_cell.length_a   1.000
_cell.length_b   1.000
_cell.length_c   1.000
_cell.angle_alpha   90.00
_cell.angle_beta   90.00
_cell.angle_gamma   90.00
#
_symmetry.space_group_name_H-M   'P 1'
#
loop_
_entity.id
_entity.type
_entity.pdbx_description
1 polymer ?
#
loop_
_entity_poly.entity_id
_entity_poly.type
_entity_poly.pdbx_seq_one_letter_code
_entity_poly.pdbx_strand_id
1 'polypeptide(L)'
;QATTLEFVLQFGLEISGINRKLDHTLINFVQSPRFLRVGVFILMSSSWKNAVKRKTHKERAQPKARAKWGLLEKKKDYKRRAKAHHERQAELQALRRKAALRNPDEFYFGMHSRSTKAGLVDQDGGDTPLDNDTARVLKTQDLAYLNMKKAADVKKVERLRSTLHLLGNSGPASAGGAGAG
;
A
#
# COMPACT_ATOMS: atom_id res chain seq x y z
N GLN A 1 26.83 -0.70 53.09
CA GLN A 1 26.18 -1.93 52.61
C GLN A 1 24.69 -1.77 52.88
N ALA A 2 23.93 -1.32 51.89
CA ALA A 2 22.47 -1.26 51.95
C ALA A 2 21.96 -2.51 51.22
N THR A 3 21.26 -3.37 51.95
CA THR A 3 20.79 -4.67 51.46
C THR A 3 19.55 -4.47 50.59
N THR A 4 19.42 -5.32 49.58
CA THR A 4 18.41 -5.35 48.51
C THR A 4 16.94 -5.39 48.97
N LEU A 5 16.66 -5.39 50.28
CA LEU A 5 15.32 -5.34 50.86
C LEU A 5 14.75 -3.91 50.92
N GLU A 6 15.59 -2.90 51.07
CA GLU A 6 15.15 -1.48 51.12
C GLU A 6 14.63 -0.99 49.76
N PHE A 7 15.23 -1.48 48.66
CA PHE A 7 14.83 -1.06 47.30
C PHE A 7 13.47 -1.62 46.86
N VAL A 8 13.07 -2.77 47.41
CA VAL A 8 11.79 -3.43 47.09
C VAL A 8 10.64 -2.80 47.87
N LEU A 9 10.88 -2.35 49.11
CA LEU A 9 9.89 -1.63 49.89
C LEU A 9 9.64 -0.21 49.34
N GLN A 10 10.67 0.46 48.81
CA GLN A 10 10.51 1.79 48.22
C GLN A 10 9.73 1.79 46.90
N PHE A 11 9.91 0.78 46.04
CA PHE A 11 9.15 0.67 44.78
C PHE A 11 7.71 0.16 44.95
N GLY A 12 7.42 -0.53 46.06
CA GLY A 12 6.09 -1.08 46.34
C GLY A 12 5.03 -0.03 46.71
N LEU A 13 5.43 1.16 47.15
CA LEU A 13 4.51 2.20 47.62
C LEU A 13 4.10 3.21 46.54
N GLU A 14 4.73 3.24 45.36
CA GLU A 14 4.39 4.16 44.26
C GLU A 14 3.26 3.66 43.34
N ILE A 15 2.88 2.37 43.43
CA ILE A 15 1.79 1.80 42.61
C ILE A 15 0.43 1.92 43.32
N SER A 16 0.40 2.33 44.60
CA SER A 16 -0.83 2.50 45.39
C SER A 16 -1.54 3.85 45.17
N GLY A 17 -1.35 4.48 44.00
CA GLY A 17 -1.96 5.77 43.66
C GLY A 17 -3.26 5.70 42.86
N ILE A 18 -3.81 4.51 42.57
CA ILE A 18 -4.98 4.38 41.69
C ILE A 18 -6.03 3.43 42.28
N ASN A 19 -7.15 4.02 42.68
CA ASN A 19 -8.46 3.43 42.98
C ASN A 19 -8.61 2.53 44.22
N ARG A 20 -9.14 3.16 45.28
CA ARG A 20 -9.89 2.50 46.36
C ARG A 20 -11.16 1.85 45.79
N LYS A 21 -11.10 0.53 45.57
CA LYS A 21 -12.21 -0.43 45.73
C LYS A 21 -11.69 -1.75 45.20
N LEU A 22 -11.43 -2.70 46.11
CA LEU A 22 -11.65 -4.15 45.97
C LEU A 22 -10.90 -4.87 47.11
N ASP A 23 -11.71 -5.22 48.11
CA ASP A 23 -11.75 -6.46 48.89
C ASP A 23 -10.55 -6.90 49.75
N HIS A 24 -10.78 -6.81 51.07
CA HIS A 24 -9.94 -7.28 52.20
C HIS A 24 -9.71 -8.81 52.27
N THR A 25 -9.98 -9.55 51.20
CA THR A 25 -9.77 -11.01 51.13
C THR A 25 -8.49 -11.40 50.37
N LEU A 26 -7.82 -10.45 49.71
CA LEU A 26 -6.57 -10.69 48.96
C LEU A 26 -5.28 -10.26 49.69
N ILE A 27 -5.34 -9.93 50.98
CA ILE A 27 -4.15 -9.59 51.78
C ILE A 27 -3.59 -10.81 52.51
N ASN A 28 -4.41 -11.84 52.80
CA ASN A 28 -3.97 -13.02 53.56
C ASN A 28 -3.40 -14.16 52.71
N PHE A 29 -3.28 -13.99 51.38
CA PHE A 29 -2.65 -14.98 50.50
C PHE A 29 -1.16 -14.71 50.25
N VAL A 30 -0.68 -13.50 50.56
CA VAL A 30 0.69 -13.02 50.29
C VAL A 30 1.61 -13.17 51.52
N GLN A 31 1.39 -14.20 52.34
CA GLN A 31 2.22 -14.45 53.53
C GLN A 31 2.54 -15.94 53.74
N SER A 32 2.77 -16.69 52.66
CA SER A 32 3.26 -18.07 52.75
C SER A 32 4.67 -18.22 52.12
N PRO A 33 5.67 -18.75 52.86
CA PRO A 33 7.08 -18.82 52.43
C PRO A 33 7.37 -19.87 51.33
N ARG A 34 6.33 -20.42 50.70
CA ARG A 34 6.47 -21.40 49.60
C ARG A 34 6.48 -20.78 48.20
N PHE A 35 6.20 -19.48 48.07
CA PHE A 35 6.24 -18.80 46.77
C PHE A 35 7.62 -18.24 46.38
N LEU A 36 8.54 -18.06 47.34
CA LEU A 36 9.88 -17.50 47.06
C LEU A 36 10.88 -18.51 46.44
N ARG A 37 10.57 -19.81 46.47
CA ARG A 37 11.42 -20.85 45.84
C ARG A 37 11.10 -21.16 44.38
N VAL A 38 9.90 -20.79 43.90
CA VAL A 38 9.51 -21.02 42.49
C VAL A 38 9.84 -19.80 41.62
N GLY A 39 9.73 -18.58 42.16
CA GLY A 39 10.02 -17.33 41.43
C GLY A 39 11.50 -17.14 41.05
N VAL A 40 12.43 -17.61 41.89
CA VAL A 40 13.89 -17.47 41.65
C VAL A 40 14.42 -18.51 40.65
N PHE A 41 13.79 -19.68 40.53
CA PHE A 41 14.25 -20.75 39.64
C PHE A 41 13.96 -20.47 38.16
N ILE A 42 12.91 -19.70 37.87
CA ILE A 42 12.53 -19.34 36.49
C ILE A 42 13.44 -18.24 35.91
N LEU A 43 14.00 -17.36 36.77
CA LEU A 43 14.85 -16.25 36.32
C LEU A 43 16.31 -16.64 35.98
N MET A 44 16.77 -17.83 36.41
CA MET A 44 18.19 -18.22 36.31
C MET A 44 18.55 -19.16 35.13
N SER A 45 17.60 -19.53 34.27
CA SER A 45 17.89 -20.45 33.13
C SER A 45 17.86 -19.81 31.75
N SER A 46 17.50 -18.54 31.61
CA SER A 46 17.44 -17.83 30.31
C SER A 46 18.75 -17.14 29.93
N SER A 47 19.58 -16.75 30.90
CA SER A 47 20.82 -15.99 30.66
C SER A 47 21.94 -16.83 30.03
N TRP A 48 22.16 -18.08 30.46
CA TRP A 48 23.18 -18.97 29.88
C TRP A 48 22.76 -19.68 28.59
N LYS A 49 21.47 -19.63 28.22
CA LYS A 49 20.96 -20.21 26.96
C LYS A 49 21.21 -19.31 25.73
N ASN A 50 21.62 -18.06 25.94
CA ASN A 50 21.94 -17.09 24.89
C ASN A 50 23.45 -16.94 24.62
N ALA A 51 24.32 -17.58 25.40
CA ALA A 51 25.79 -17.50 25.23
C ALA A 51 26.29 -18.22 23.96
N VAL A 52 25.55 -19.24 23.49
CA VAL A 52 25.83 -19.96 22.23
C VAL A 52 24.68 -19.69 21.25
N LYS A 53 25.00 -19.10 20.09
CA LYS A 53 23.99 -18.83 19.04
C LYS A 53 23.39 -20.14 18.53
N ARG A 54 22.07 -20.27 18.59
CA ARG A 54 21.35 -21.42 17.99
C ARG A 54 21.44 -21.36 16.46
N LYS A 55 21.56 -22.52 15.82
CA LYS A 55 21.55 -22.62 14.35
C LYS A 55 20.19 -22.17 13.80
N THR A 56 20.21 -21.26 12.83
CA THR A 56 19.01 -20.86 12.11
C THR A 56 18.66 -21.90 11.05
N HIS A 57 17.40 -22.35 11.05
CA HIS A 57 16.90 -23.25 10.01
C HIS A 57 16.45 -22.42 8.80
N LYS A 58 17.01 -22.72 7.62
CA LYS A 58 16.63 -22.07 6.36
C LYS A 58 15.39 -22.74 5.78
N GLU A 59 14.53 -21.95 5.16
CA GLU A 59 13.35 -22.45 4.47
C GLU A 59 13.72 -23.04 3.09
N ARG A 60 12.99 -24.07 2.65
CA ARG A 60 13.19 -24.71 1.33
C ARG A 60 12.45 -23.96 0.22
N ALA A 61 13.09 -23.86 -0.95
CA ALA A 61 12.51 -23.30 -2.17
C ALA A 61 11.46 -24.22 -2.83
N GLN A 62 10.72 -23.69 -3.82
CA GLN A 62 9.80 -24.45 -4.67
C GLN A 62 10.58 -25.43 -5.57
N PRO A 63 10.14 -26.68 -5.78
CA PRO A 63 10.77 -27.60 -6.73
C PRO A 63 10.73 -27.06 -8.16
N LYS A 64 11.82 -27.24 -8.93
CA LYS A 64 11.97 -26.70 -10.30
C LYS A 64 10.83 -27.14 -11.24
N ALA A 65 10.39 -28.40 -11.16
CA ALA A 65 9.27 -28.91 -11.95
C ALA A 65 7.93 -28.18 -11.71
N ARG A 66 7.80 -27.50 -10.55
CA ARG A 66 6.59 -26.75 -10.15
C ARG A 66 6.79 -25.24 -10.17
N ALA A 67 7.89 -24.75 -10.74
CA ALA A 67 8.19 -23.31 -10.80
C ALA A 67 7.09 -22.49 -11.51
N LYS A 68 6.34 -23.10 -12.45
CA LYS A 68 5.22 -22.46 -13.15
C LYS A 68 4.10 -21.91 -12.25
N TRP A 69 3.96 -22.45 -11.03
CA TRP A 69 2.91 -22.05 -10.08
C TRP A 69 3.34 -20.89 -9.16
N GLY A 70 4.51 -20.31 -9.41
CA GLY A 70 5.08 -19.26 -8.58
C GLY A 70 5.65 -19.79 -7.26
N LEU A 71 5.76 -18.86 -6.29
CA LEU A 71 6.39 -19.13 -5.00
C LEU A 71 5.61 -20.16 -4.17
N LEU A 72 6.32 -21.10 -3.55
CA LEU A 72 5.73 -22.04 -2.61
C LEU A 72 5.36 -21.34 -1.32
N GLU A 73 4.07 -21.11 -1.14
CA GLU A 73 3.54 -20.51 0.06
C GLU A 73 3.92 -21.28 1.34
N LYS A 74 4.32 -20.55 2.38
CA LYS A 74 4.63 -21.11 3.70
C LYS A 74 3.58 -20.69 4.73
N LYS A 75 3.70 -21.22 5.95
CA LYS A 75 2.75 -20.94 7.04
C LYS A 75 2.61 -19.44 7.33
N LYS A 76 3.69 -18.67 7.18
CA LYS A 76 3.68 -17.21 7.36
C LYS A 76 2.77 -16.53 6.33
N ASP A 77 2.89 -16.89 5.06
CA ASP A 77 2.10 -16.34 3.97
C ASP A 77 0.63 -16.75 4.10
N TYR A 78 0.38 -18.01 4.49
CA TYR A 78 -0.97 -18.51 4.77
C TYR A 78 -1.65 -17.69 5.86
N LYS A 79 -0.95 -17.40 6.96
CA LYS A 79 -1.51 -16.58 8.04
C LYS A 79 -1.89 -15.18 7.54
N ARG A 80 -1.04 -14.56 6.71
CA ARG A 80 -1.33 -13.25 6.11
C ARG A 80 -2.54 -13.31 5.18
N ARG A 81 -2.62 -14.32 4.32
CA ARG A 81 -3.75 -14.49 3.40
C ARG A 81 -5.05 -14.77 4.15
N ALA A 82 -5.03 -15.68 5.14
CA ALA A 82 -6.20 -16.02 5.93
C ALA A 82 -6.73 -14.80 6.69
N LYS A 83 -5.83 -14.02 7.30
CA LYS A 83 -6.19 -12.75 7.96
C LYS A 83 -6.88 -11.79 6.98
N ALA A 84 -6.26 -11.51 5.83
CA ALA A 84 -6.84 -10.61 4.82
C ALA A 84 -8.19 -11.12 4.27
N HIS A 85 -8.36 -12.45 4.13
CA HIS A 85 -9.64 -13.03 3.73
C HIS A 85 -10.71 -12.83 4.80
N HIS A 86 -10.40 -13.08 6.07
CA HIS A 86 -11.34 -12.88 7.17
C HIS A 86 -11.72 -11.40 7.35
N GLU A 87 -10.76 -10.47 7.18
CA GLU A 87 -11.02 -9.03 7.19
C GLU A 87 -12.03 -8.63 6.09
N ARG A 88 -11.80 -9.07 4.85
CA ARG A 88 -12.75 -8.82 3.75
C ARG A 88 -14.12 -9.45 3.99
N GLN A 89 -14.18 -10.66 4.52
CA GLN A 89 -15.45 -11.31 4.85
C GLN A 89 -16.21 -10.58 5.95
N ALA A 90 -15.51 -10.10 6.99
CA ALA A 90 -16.10 -9.33 8.07
C ALA A 90 -16.66 -7.99 7.56
N GLU A 91 -15.92 -7.30 6.69
CA GLU A 91 -16.37 -6.06 6.05
C GLU A 91 -17.61 -6.29 5.18
N LEU A 92 -17.60 -7.32 4.33
CA LEU A 92 -18.77 -7.68 3.51
C LEU A 92 -19.99 -8.03 4.38
N GLN A 93 -19.80 -8.73 5.49
CA GLN A 93 -20.88 -9.03 6.42
C GLN A 93 -21.45 -7.76 7.06
N ALA A 94 -20.59 -6.81 7.44
CA ALA A 94 -21.03 -5.53 7.98
C ALA A 94 -21.81 -4.72 6.94
N LEU A 95 -21.35 -4.67 5.68
CA LEU A 95 -22.05 -4.00 4.58
C LEU A 95 -23.41 -4.65 4.29
N ARG A 96 -23.50 -5.98 4.30
CA ARG A 96 -24.78 -6.71 4.16
C ARG A 96 -25.76 -6.38 5.28
N ARG A 97 -25.28 -6.32 6.53
CA ARG A 97 -26.13 -5.94 7.67
C ARG A 97 -26.63 -4.50 7.54
N LYS A 98 -25.76 -3.56 7.16
CA LYS A 98 -26.15 -2.16 6.89
C LYS A 98 -27.20 -2.06 5.79
N ALA A 99 -27.03 -2.79 4.68
CA ALA A 99 -27.98 -2.81 3.58
C ALA A 99 -29.35 -3.41 3.99
N ALA A 100 -29.35 -4.46 4.82
CA ALA A 100 -30.57 -5.09 5.32
C ALA A 100 -31.35 -4.22 6.32
N LEU A 101 -30.65 -3.39 7.10
CA LEU A 101 -31.23 -2.49 8.11
C LEU A 101 -31.50 -1.08 7.56
N ARG A 102 -31.44 -0.88 6.24
CA ARG A 102 -31.64 0.43 5.61
C ARG A 102 -33.09 0.92 5.78
N ASN A 103 -33.26 2.17 6.21
CA ASN A 103 -34.57 2.80 6.26
C ASN A 103 -34.96 3.31 4.86
N PRO A 104 -36.07 2.87 4.25
CA PRO A 104 -36.49 3.34 2.92
C PRO A 104 -36.72 4.85 2.86
N ASP A 105 -37.12 5.47 3.97
CA ASP A 105 -37.48 6.88 4.04
C ASP A 105 -36.31 7.77 4.52
N GLU A 106 -35.09 7.24 4.58
CA GLU A 106 -33.91 8.02 4.98
C GLU A 106 -33.62 9.13 3.97
N PHE A 107 -33.40 10.34 4.47
CA PHE A 107 -33.07 11.50 3.66
C PHE A 107 -31.82 12.19 4.20
N TYR A 108 -30.85 12.39 3.31
CA TYR A 108 -29.63 13.15 3.57
C TYR A 108 -29.51 14.29 2.55
N PHE A 109 -29.11 15.49 2.98
CA PHE A 109 -28.96 16.65 2.07
C PHE A 109 -28.00 16.40 0.89
N GLY A 110 -27.03 15.48 1.04
CA GLY A 110 -26.13 15.07 -0.04
C GLY A 110 -26.82 14.35 -1.20
N MET A 111 -28.07 13.88 -1.03
CA MET A 111 -28.86 13.27 -2.11
C MET A 111 -29.31 14.30 -3.17
N HIS A 112 -29.22 15.60 -2.89
CA HIS A 112 -29.49 16.63 -3.89
C HIS A 112 -28.39 16.76 -4.94
N SER A 113 -27.13 16.55 -4.56
CA SER A 113 -25.98 16.69 -5.45
C SER A 113 -25.50 15.36 -6.03
N ARG A 114 -25.66 14.26 -5.30
CA ARG A 114 -25.23 12.93 -5.74
C ARG A 114 -26.38 12.16 -6.38
N SER A 115 -26.13 11.62 -7.57
CA SER A 115 -27.07 10.74 -8.26
C SER A 115 -26.65 9.27 -8.14
N THR A 116 -27.61 8.37 -8.32
CA THR A 116 -27.38 6.92 -8.40
C THR A 116 -27.81 6.45 -9.79
N LYS A 117 -26.90 5.84 -10.55
CA LYS A 117 -27.17 5.27 -11.87
C LYS A 117 -27.09 3.74 -11.80
N ALA A 118 -28.13 3.05 -12.23
CA ALA A 118 -28.22 1.58 -12.21
C ALA A 118 -27.90 0.94 -10.83
N GLY A 119 -28.21 1.64 -9.73
CA GLY A 119 -27.97 1.16 -8.37
C GLY A 119 -26.55 1.39 -7.83
N LEU A 120 -25.66 2.01 -8.60
CA LEU A 120 -24.35 2.48 -8.13
C LEU A 120 -24.34 4.00 -8.01
N VAL A 121 -23.66 4.52 -6.99
CA VAL A 121 -23.43 5.96 -6.82
C VAL A 121 -22.62 6.45 -8.01
N ASP A 122 -23.14 7.45 -8.71
CA ASP A 122 -22.44 8.11 -9.81
C ASP A 122 -21.23 8.84 -9.22
N GLN A 123 -20.03 8.46 -9.66
CA GLN A 123 -18.82 9.17 -9.30
C GLN A 123 -18.61 10.21 -10.38
N ASP A 124 -18.93 11.47 -10.07
CA ASP A 124 -18.69 12.57 -10.98
C ASP A 124 -17.19 12.65 -11.27
N GLY A 125 -16.80 12.38 -12.52
CA GLY A 125 -15.40 12.40 -12.99
C GLY A 125 -14.76 13.79 -13.01
N GLY A 126 -15.41 14.80 -12.43
CA GLY A 126 -14.97 16.19 -12.43
C GLY A 126 -15.29 16.99 -13.70
N ASP A 127 -15.83 16.35 -14.74
CA ASP A 127 -16.21 17.02 -15.98
C ASP A 127 -17.52 17.78 -15.80
N THR A 128 -17.40 19.09 -15.58
CA THR A 128 -18.54 20.00 -15.65
C THR A 128 -18.81 20.36 -17.10
N PRO A 129 -20.07 20.41 -17.54
CA PRO A 129 -20.39 20.89 -18.88
C PRO A 129 -19.91 22.33 -19.02
N LEU A 130 -19.05 22.56 -20.01
CA LEU A 130 -18.55 23.90 -20.38
C LEU A 130 -19.65 24.71 -21.05
N ASP A 131 -19.69 26.01 -20.75
CA ASP A 131 -20.57 26.94 -21.46
C ASP A 131 -20.14 27.08 -22.93
N ASN A 132 -21.10 27.34 -23.82
CA ASN A 132 -20.86 27.40 -25.26
C ASN A 132 -19.82 28.46 -25.65
N ASP A 133 -19.81 29.61 -24.98
CA ASP A 133 -18.85 30.66 -25.29
C ASP A 133 -17.44 30.27 -24.84
N THR A 134 -17.31 29.63 -23.68
CA THR A 134 -16.03 29.06 -23.24
C THR A 134 -15.53 27.97 -24.19
N ALA A 135 -16.43 27.10 -24.66
CA ALA A 135 -16.10 26.06 -25.64
C ALA A 135 -15.67 26.64 -26.99
N ARG A 136 -16.28 27.75 -27.44
CA ARG A 136 -15.86 28.47 -28.67
C ARG A 136 -14.46 29.06 -28.53
N VAL A 137 -14.16 29.65 -27.37
CA VAL A 137 -12.83 30.21 -27.09
C VAL A 137 -11.78 29.11 -27.11
N LEU A 138 -12.01 27.98 -26.43
CA LEU A 138 -11.10 26.83 -26.43
C LEU A 138 -10.86 26.29 -27.85
N LYS A 139 -11.93 26.11 -28.64
CA LYS A 139 -11.80 25.69 -30.05
C LYS A 139 -11.01 26.68 -30.90
N THR A 140 -11.16 27.98 -30.65
CA THR A 140 -10.41 29.03 -31.36
C THR A 140 -8.92 28.97 -31.01
N GLN A 141 -8.59 28.72 -29.74
CA GLN A 141 -7.21 28.52 -29.28
C GLN A 141 -6.59 27.26 -29.92
N ASP A 142 -7.34 26.15 -29.97
CA ASP A 142 -6.91 24.92 -30.63
C ASP A 142 -6.64 25.14 -32.12
N LEU A 143 -7.51 25.86 -32.83
CA LEU A 143 -7.31 26.21 -34.24
C LEU A 143 -6.05 27.05 -34.45
N ALA A 144 -5.82 28.05 -33.60
CA ALA A 144 -4.61 28.88 -33.67
C ALA A 144 -3.34 28.04 -33.43
N TYR A 145 -3.37 27.14 -32.45
CA TYR A 145 -2.26 26.23 -32.15
C TYR A 145 -1.97 25.29 -33.32
N LEU A 146 -3.00 24.67 -33.91
CA LEU A 146 -2.86 23.79 -35.06
C LEU A 146 -2.29 24.52 -36.27
N ASN A 147 -2.72 25.76 -36.54
CA ASN A 147 -2.18 26.58 -37.62
C ASN A 147 -0.71 26.93 -37.41
N MET A 148 -0.34 27.33 -36.19
CA MET A 148 1.05 27.59 -35.81
C MET A 148 1.91 26.33 -36.00
N LYS A 149 1.41 25.17 -35.53
CA LYS A 149 2.13 23.90 -35.63
C LYS A 149 2.32 23.48 -37.09
N LYS A 150 1.27 23.61 -37.92
CA LYS A 150 1.32 23.37 -39.37
C LYS A 150 2.38 24.25 -40.03
N ALA A 151 2.42 25.55 -39.72
CA ALA A 151 3.41 26.46 -40.31
C ALA A 151 4.85 26.09 -39.93
N ALA A 152 5.08 25.69 -38.67
CA ALA A 152 6.39 25.20 -38.22
C ALA A 152 6.80 23.92 -38.94
N ASP A 153 5.88 22.97 -39.12
CA ASP A 153 6.14 21.71 -39.79
C ASP A 153 6.38 21.89 -41.30
N VAL A 154 5.66 22.81 -41.97
CA VAL A 154 5.91 23.19 -43.37
C VAL A 154 7.33 23.74 -43.55
N LYS A 155 7.75 24.68 -42.69
CA LYS A 155 9.13 25.22 -42.71
C LYS A 155 10.17 24.13 -42.47
N LYS A 156 9.88 23.17 -41.59
CA LYS A 156 10.76 22.02 -41.33
C LYS A 156 10.88 21.13 -42.56
N VAL A 157 9.77 20.86 -43.27
CA VAL A 157 9.76 20.10 -44.53
C VAL A 157 10.58 20.81 -45.60
N GLU A 158 10.41 22.13 -45.76
CA GLU A 158 11.19 22.92 -46.73
C GLU A 158 12.69 22.86 -46.45
N ARG A 159 13.09 23.04 -45.18
CA ARG A 159 14.51 22.92 -44.76
C ARG A 159 15.06 21.52 -45.03
N LEU A 160 14.30 20.47 -44.75
CA LEU A 160 14.73 19.09 -45.00
C LEU A 160 14.85 18.80 -46.50
N ARG A 161 13.90 19.30 -47.31
CA ARG A 161 13.96 19.19 -48.78
C ARG A 161 15.18 19.93 -49.35
N SER A 162 15.50 21.13 -48.84
CA SER A 162 16.68 21.87 -49.31
C SER A 162 17.99 21.17 -48.94
N THR A 163 18.11 20.60 -47.73
CA THR A 163 19.27 19.78 -47.37
C THR A 163 19.33 18.46 -48.15
N LEU A 164 18.18 17.86 -48.48
CA LEU A 164 18.13 16.64 -49.29
C LEU A 164 18.65 16.90 -50.71
N HIS A 165 18.28 18.03 -51.33
CA HIS A 165 18.81 18.39 -52.65
C HIS A 165 20.35 18.58 -52.64
N LEU A 166 20.96 18.96 -51.52
CA LEU A 166 22.41 19.04 -51.37
C LEU A 166 23.08 17.65 -51.24
N LEU A 167 22.41 16.66 -50.65
CA LEU A 167 22.90 15.28 -50.48
C LEU A 167 22.58 14.37 -51.69
N GLY A 168 21.52 14.66 -52.44
CA GLY A 168 21.11 13.89 -53.63
C GLY A 168 22.06 14.03 -54.82
N ASN A 169 22.90 15.08 -54.83
CA ASN A 169 23.95 15.30 -55.84
C ASN A 169 25.32 14.71 -55.43
N SER A 170 25.43 14.09 -54.25
CA SER A 170 26.60 13.32 -53.83
C SER A 170 26.33 11.81 -53.85
N GLY A 171 25.69 11.33 -54.92
CA GLY A 171 25.92 9.96 -55.36
C GLY A 171 27.31 9.89 -56.01
N PRO A 172 28.13 8.86 -55.76
CA PRO A 172 29.50 8.82 -56.25
C PRO A 172 29.53 8.80 -57.78
N ALA A 173 29.79 9.96 -58.38
CA ALA A 173 30.17 10.07 -59.78
C ALA A 173 31.65 9.70 -59.90
N SER A 174 31.94 8.40 -60.03
CA SER A 174 33.04 7.79 -60.82
C SER A 174 33.45 6.42 -60.28
N ALA A 175 33.14 5.38 -61.06
CA ALA A 175 34.01 4.22 -61.28
C ALA A 175 33.52 3.54 -62.57
N GLY A 176 34.34 3.60 -63.63
CA GLY A 176 34.01 3.08 -64.95
C GLY A 176 33.98 1.55 -65.05
N GLY A 177 33.56 1.05 -66.22
CA GLY A 177 33.65 -0.36 -66.58
C GLY A 177 32.94 -0.66 -67.89
N ALA A 178 33.72 -1.01 -68.90
CA ALA A 178 33.33 -1.32 -70.29
C ALA A 178 32.65 -2.69 -70.46
N GLY A 179 32.04 -2.89 -71.64
CA GLY A 179 31.58 -4.18 -72.20
C GLY A 179 30.26 -3.98 -72.96
N ALA A 180 30.21 -3.83 -74.29
CA ALA A 180 30.50 -4.81 -75.36
C ALA A 180 29.69 -6.11 -75.21
N GLY A 181 28.76 -6.35 -76.16
CA GLY A 181 27.96 -7.57 -76.28
C GLY A 181 26.53 -7.30 -76.72
#